data_AF-A0A2G6E450-F1
#
_entry.id   AF-A0A2G6E450-F1
#
_cell.length_a   1.000
_cell.length_b   1.000
_cell.length_c   1.000
_cell.angle_alpha   90.00
_cell.angle_beta   90.00
_cell.angle_gamma   90.00
#
_symmetry.space_group_name_H-M   'P 1'
#
loop_
_entity.id
_entity.type
_entity.pdbx_description
1 polymer ?
#
loop_
_entity_poly.entity_id
_entity_poly.type
_entity_poly.pdbx_seq_one_letter_code
_entity_poly.pdbx_strand_id
1 'polypeptide(L)' 'MRKVQVSVTVDGDINKALYILRNKFNKEGLKNEITKNRFYEKPSEARRRKAMKQQRKYRNS' A
#
# COMPACT_ATOMS: atom_id res chain seq x y z
N MET A 1 -5.46 13.97 -5.16
CA MET A 1 -5.60 12.58 -4.66
C MET A 1 -5.71 11.67 -5.87
N ARG A 2 -4.82 10.69 -6.05
CA ARG A 2 -4.84 9.80 -7.22
C ARG A 2 -6.00 8.82 -7.03
N LYS A 3 -6.98 8.81 -7.92
CA LYS A 3 -8.11 7.87 -7.86
C LYS A 3 -7.62 6.52 -8.37
N VAL A 4 -7.27 5.61 -7.47
CA VAL A 4 -6.87 4.24 -7.83
C VAL A 4 -8.10 3.36 -7.86
N GLN A 5 -8.44 2.83 -9.03
CA GLN A 5 -9.53 1.88 -9.20
C GLN A 5 -8.93 0.49 -9.42
N VAL A 6 -9.21 -0.44 -8.49
CA VAL A 6 -8.78 -1.84 -8.61
C VAL A 6 -9.99 -2.69 -8.94
N SER A 7 -10.06 -3.19 -10.17
CA SER A 7 -11.05 -4.17 -10.61
C SER A 7 -10.37 -5.43 -11.15
N VAL A 8 -11.08 -6.55 -11.02
CA VAL A 8 -10.73 -7.87 -11.56
C VAL A 8 -12.02 -8.47 -12.13
N THR A 9 -11.97 -8.94 -13.38
CA THR A 9 -13.04 -9.71 -14.00
C THR A 9 -12.96 -11.16 -13.52
N VAL A 10 -14.09 -11.77 -13.18
CA VAL A 10 -14.15 -13.14 -12.69
C VAL A 10 -14.49 -14.07 -13.85
N ASP A 11 -13.53 -14.91 -14.26
CA ASP A 11 -13.76 -15.97 -15.24
C ASP A 11 -13.81 -17.33 -14.53
N GLY A 12 -15.03 -17.72 -14.13
CA GLY A 12 -15.32 -19.00 -13.49
C GLY A 12 -14.87 -19.11 -12.03
N ASP A 13 -13.56 -19.15 -11.77
CA ASP A 13 -13.02 -19.37 -10.42
C ASP A 13 -12.91 -18.06 -9.61
N ILE A 14 -13.85 -17.90 -8.69
CA ILE A 14 -13.93 -16.76 -7.78
C ILE A 14 -12.72 -16.68 -6.82
N ASN A 15 -12.16 -17.81 -6.38
CA ASN A 15 -11.04 -17.81 -5.44
C ASN A 15 -9.79 -17.25 -6.10
N LYS A 16 -9.55 -17.64 -7.36
CA LYS A 16 -8.47 -17.11 -8.18
C LYS A 16 -8.64 -15.60 -8.41
N ALA A 17 -9.87 -15.15 -8.69
CA ALA A 17 -10.15 -13.73 -8.87
C ALA A 17 -9.87 -12.91 -7.60
N LEU A 18 -10.27 -13.42 -6.41
CA LEU A 18 -9.98 -12.79 -5.12
C LEU A 18 -8.47 -12.73 -4.84
N TYR A 19 -7.72 -13.78 -5.19
CA TYR A 19 -6.27 -13.78 -5.06
C TYR A 19 -5.60 -12.72 -5.94
N ILE A 20 -6.01 -12.63 -7.20
CA ILE A 20 -5.52 -11.61 -8.14
C ILE A 20 -5.86 -10.20 -7.62
N LEU A 21 -7.08 -10.00 -7.11
CA LEU A 21 -7.52 -8.72 -6.54
C LEU A 21 -6.64 -8.32 -5.35
N ARG A 22 -6.40 -9.27 -4.42
CA ARG A 22 -5.52 -9.04 -3.27
C ARG A 22 -4.11 -8.64 -3.70
N ASN A 23 -3.56 -9.31 -4.71
CA ASN A 23 -2.22 -9.00 -5.22
C ASN A 23 -2.17 -7.62 -5.89
N LYS A 24 -3.18 -7.28 -6.70
CA LYS A 24 -3.29 -5.96 -7.35
C LYS A 24 -3.43 -4.86 -6.30
N PHE A 25 -4.27 -5.07 -5.28
CA PHE A 25 -4.43 -4.16 -4.13
C PHE A 25 -3.13 -3.94 -3.35
N ASN A 26 -2.34 -5.00 -3.15
CA ASN A 26 -1.04 -4.89 -2.48
C ASN A 26 0.01 -4.20 -3.37
N LYS A 27 0.02 -4.49 -4.68
CA LYS A 27 0.97 -3.91 -5.66
C LYS A 27 0.78 -2.39 -5.81
N GLU A 28 -0.47 -1.94 -5.83
CA GLU A 28 -0.80 -0.50 -5.85
C GLU A 28 -0.45 0.21 -4.54
N GLY A 29 -0.06 -0.52 -3.49
CA GLY A 29 0.33 0.06 -2.19
C GLY A 29 -0.84 0.58 -1.36
N LEU A 30 -2.09 0.40 -1.82
CA LEU A 30 -3.31 0.87 -1.17
C LEU A 30 -3.43 0.41 0.28
N LYS A 31 -3.07 -0.84 0.58
CA LYS A 31 -3.04 -1.36 1.96
C LYS A 31 -2.21 -0.48 2.89
N ASN A 32 -1.03 -0.07 2.42
CA ASN A 32 -0.08 0.72 3.21
C ASN A 32 -0.54 2.17 3.35
N GLU A 33 -1.14 2.73 2.30
CA GLU A 33 -1.71 4.08 2.34
C GLU A 33 -2.88 4.18 3.30
N ILE A 34 -3.83 3.24 3.21
CA ILE A 34 -4.97 3.17 4.13
C ILE A 34 -4.47 3.10 5.56
N THR A 35 -3.56 2.15 5.85
CA THR A 35 -3.03 1.95 7.21
C THR A 35 -2.31 3.18 7.73
N LYS A 36 -1.51 3.84 6.88
CA LYS A 36 -0.77 5.06 7.23
C LYS A 36 -1.69 6.24 7.52
N ASN A 37 -2.80 6.37 6.78
CA ASN A 37 -3.69 7.51 6.86
C ASN A 37 -4.86 7.30 7.86
N ARG A 38 -4.89 6.19 8.61
CA ARG A 38 -5.96 5.93 9.60
C ARG A 38 -6.01 6.96 10.72
N PHE A 39 -4.86 7.55 11.04
CA PHE A 39 -4.71 8.51 12.12
C PHE A 39 -3.91 9.72 11.67
N TYR A 40 -4.13 10.85 12.32
CA TYR A 40 -3.32 12.03 12.09
C TYR A 40 -1.88 11.80 12.55
N GLU A 41 -0.92 11.97 11.64
CA GLU A 41 0.51 11.96 11.93
C GLU A 41 1.00 13.42 11.92
N LYS A 42 1.54 13.90 13.05
CA LYS A 42 2.17 15.24 13.11
C LYS A 42 3.25 15.37 12.02
N PRO A 43 3.44 16.55 11.42
CA PRO A 43 4.40 16.73 10.33
C PRO A 43 5.85 16.43 10.74
N SER A 44 6.23 16.68 11.99
CA SER A 44 7.53 16.30 12.55
C SER A 44 7.74 14.79 12.55
N GLU A 45 6.74 14.04 13.02
CA GLU A 45 6.75 12.57 13.07
C GLU A 45 6.80 11.97 11.66
N ALA A 46 6.03 12.55 10.73
CA ALA A 46 6.04 12.14 9.33
C ALA A 46 7.43 12.31 8.69
N ARG A 47 8.15 13.40 9.00
CA ARG A 47 9.55 13.63 8.54
C ARG A 47 10.50 12.61 9.16
N ARG A 48 10.42 12.39 10.48
CA ARG A 48 11.22 11.41 11.21
C ARG A 48 11.06 9.99 10.64
N ARG A 49 9.82 9.56 10.41
CA ARG A 49 9.52 8.24 9.81
C ARG A 49 10.07 8.11 8.39
N LYS A 50 10.02 9.17 7.57
CA LYS A 50 10.59 9.15 6.21
C LYS A 50 12.11 8.99 6.23
N ALA A 51 12.82 9.70 7.11
CA ALA A 51 14.27 9.59 7.26
C ALA A 51 14.69 8.18 7.70
N MET A 52 14.03 7.63 8.72
CA MET A 52 14.28 6.25 9.18
C MET A 52 14.01 5.20 8.09
N LYS A 53 12.95 5.37 7.29
CA LYS A 53 12.66 4.47 6.16
C LYS A 53 13.77 4.52 5.09
N GLN A 54 14.35 5.68 4.83
CA GLN A 54 15.45 5.81 3.88
C GLN A 54 16.71 5.13 4.43
N GLN A 55 17.12 5.43 5.66
CA GLN A 55 18.28 4.78 6.30
C GLN A 55 18.16 3.25 6.30
N ARG A 56 16.97 2.71 6.62
CA ARG A 56 16.72 1.26 6.56
C ARG A 56 16.85 0.68 5.16
N LYS A 57 16.45 1.42 4.12
CA LYS A 57 16.64 0.99 2.73
C LYS A 57 18.11 0.92 2.36
N TYR A 58 18.89 1.95 2.68
CA TYR A 58 20.33 1.97 2.42
C TYR A 58 21.09 0.87 3.17
N ARG A 59 20.68 0.55 4.39
CA ARG A 59 21.30 -0.54 5.17
C ARG A 59 21.00 -1.94 4.61
N ASN A 60 19.86 -2.10 3.96
CA ASN A 60 19.38 -3.38 3.46
C ASN A 60 19.56 -3.52 1.93
N SER A 61 20.32 -2.62 1.30
CA SER A 61 20.69 -2.65 -0.12
C SER A 61 22.10 -3.21 -0.23
#